data_AF-T2J965-F1
#
_entry.id   AF-T2J965-F1
#
_cell.length_a   1.000
_cell.length_b   1.000
_cell.length_c   1.000
_cell.angle_alpha   90.00
_cell.angle_beta   90.00
_cell.angle_gamma   90.00
#
_symmetry.space_group_name_H-M   'P 1'
#
loop_
_entity.id
_entity.type
_entity.pdbx_description
1 polymer ?
#
loop_
_entity_poly.entity_id
_entity_poly.type
_entity_poly.pdbx_seq_one_letter_code
_entity_poly.pdbx_strand_id
1 'polypeptide(L)'
;LHQRISDTRKDWHFKLAHHLCDQAQSIFIEDIDFRSWARGMLSKHCLDAAFGQFVTILKWVAWKRDVFVAEVDKNYTSQICPQCSCETGKKTLDVREHICPECGYTTHRDVASAQVIRNRGLTHLD
;
A
#
# COMPACT_ATOMS: atom_id res chain seq x y z
N LEU A 1 -21.58 -20.91 6.17
CA LEU A 1 -21.15 -19.57 6.66
C LEU A 1 -19.74 -19.21 6.18
N HIS A 2 -18.72 -19.99 6.52
CA HIS A 2 -17.32 -19.70 6.14
C HIS A 2 -17.09 -19.51 4.63
N GLN A 3 -17.71 -20.35 3.79
CA GLN A 3 -17.63 -20.21 2.33
C GLN A 3 -18.14 -18.85 1.85
N ARG A 4 -19.33 -18.42 2.32
CA ARG A 4 -19.93 -17.14 1.97
C ARG A 4 -19.04 -15.95 2.35
N ILE A 5 -18.42 -15.98 3.53
CA ILE A 5 -17.50 -14.93 3.98
C ILE A 5 -16.27 -14.87 3.05
N SER A 6 -15.71 -16.04 2.72
CA SER A 6 -14.57 -16.16 1.81
C SER A 6 -14.91 -15.61 0.42
N ASP A 7 -16.07 -15.97 -0.13
CA ASP A 7 -16.49 -15.56 -1.47
C ASP A 7 -16.80 -14.06 -1.53
N THR A 8 -17.47 -13.50 -0.52
CA THR A 8 -17.71 -12.05 -0.44
C THR A 8 -16.40 -11.25 -0.42
N ARG A 9 -15.40 -11.71 0.35
CA ARG A 9 -14.10 -11.04 0.40
C ARG A 9 -13.36 -11.13 -0.93
N LYS A 10 -13.37 -12.31 -1.56
CA LYS A 10 -12.75 -12.54 -2.85
C LYS A 10 -13.41 -11.68 -3.94
N ASP A 11 -14.74 -11.60 -3.95
CA ASP A 11 -15.49 -10.70 -4.85
C ASP A 11 -15.09 -9.23 -4.65
N TRP A 12 -14.99 -8.78 -3.39
CA TRP A 12 -14.52 -7.44 -3.09
C TRP A 12 -13.07 -7.19 -3.57
N HIS A 13 -12.17 -8.15 -3.39
CA HIS A 13 -10.78 -8.05 -3.89
C HIS A 13 -10.72 -7.91 -5.42
N PHE A 14 -11.51 -8.68 -6.17
CA PHE A 14 -11.57 -8.55 -7.63
C PHE A 14 -12.12 -7.19 -8.06
N LYS A 15 -13.22 -6.74 -7.43
CA LYS A 15 -13.80 -5.43 -7.70
C LYS A 15 -12.81 -4.30 -7.44
N LEU A 16 -12.10 -4.35 -6.31
CA LEU A 16 -11.07 -3.38 -5.97
C LEU A 16 -9.90 -3.42 -6.96
N ALA A 17 -9.41 -4.60 -7.33
CA ALA A 17 -8.31 -4.74 -8.28
C ALA A 17 -8.67 -4.15 -9.66
N HIS A 18 -9.88 -4.43 -10.15
CA HIS A 18 -10.37 -3.82 -11.40
C HIS A 18 -10.49 -2.30 -11.28
N HIS A 19 -11.07 -1.80 -10.19
CA HIS A 19 -11.21 -0.37 -9.95
C HIS A 19 -9.86 0.36 -9.95
N LEU A 20 -8.83 -0.21 -9.30
CA LEU A 20 -7.47 0.37 -9.32
C LEU A 20 -6.88 0.36 -10.73
N CYS A 21 -7.07 -0.72 -11.49
CA CYS A 21 -6.62 -0.82 -12.88
C CYS A 21 -7.41 0.05 -13.86
N ASP A 22 -8.58 0.57 -13.47
CA ASP A 22 -9.33 1.57 -14.26
C ASP A 22 -8.74 2.98 -14.07
N GLN A 23 -8.04 3.22 -12.95
CA GLN A 23 -7.56 4.55 -12.56
C GLN A 23 -6.08 4.79 -12.84
N ALA A 24 -5.28 3.74 -13.05
CA ALA A 24 -3.84 3.84 -13.19
C ALA A 24 -3.29 2.85 -14.23
N GLN A 25 -2.27 3.30 -14.96
CA GLN A 25 -1.46 2.46 -15.86
C GLN A 25 -0.30 1.77 -15.13
N SER A 26 0.04 2.26 -13.94
CA SER A 26 1.07 1.68 -13.07
C SER A 26 0.64 1.76 -11.61
N ILE A 27 0.82 0.67 -10.88
CA ILE A 27 0.46 0.54 -9.46
C ILE A 27 1.69 0.10 -8.68
N PHE A 28 2.00 0.80 -7.59
CA PHE A 28 3.12 0.49 -6.73
C PHE A 28 2.62 0.11 -5.34
N ILE A 29 3.15 -0.97 -4.79
CA ILE A 29 2.79 -1.49 -3.46
C ILE A 29 4.03 -1.72 -2.62
N GLU A 30 3.89 -1.67 -1.30
CA GLU A 30 4.98 -1.98 -0.38
C GLU A 30 5.32 -3.48 -0.40
N ASP A 31 6.62 -3.81 -0.41
CA ASP A 31 7.13 -5.18 -0.23
C ASP A 31 6.98 -5.64 1.23
N ILE A 32 5.75 -5.99 1.59
CA ILE A 32 5.37 -6.45 2.93
C ILE A 32 5.30 -7.97 2.96
N ASP A 33 6.06 -8.57 3.87
CA ASP A 33 5.79 -9.93 4.32
C ASP A 33 4.55 -9.96 5.23
N PHE A 34 3.40 -10.22 4.59
CA PHE A 34 2.12 -10.33 5.29
C PHE A 34 2.07 -11.50 6.29
N ARG A 35 2.95 -12.52 6.17
CA ARG A 35 3.02 -13.62 7.14
C ARG A 35 3.58 -13.13 8.47
N SER A 36 4.59 -12.27 8.41
CA SER A 36 5.16 -11.62 9.59
C SER A 36 4.13 -10.68 10.25
N TRP A 37 3.36 -9.93 9.47
CA TRP A 37 2.29 -9.07 10.00
C TRP A 37 1.14 -9.85 10.65
N ALA A 38 0.78 -11.00 10.08
CA ALA A 38 -0.23 -11.90 10.63
C ALA A 38 0.15 -12.49 12.00
N ARG A 39 1.41 -12.33 12.45
CA ARG A 39 1.89 -12.78 13.77
C ARG A 39 2.06 -11.63 14.77
N GLY A 40 1.85 -10.39 14.35
CA GLY A 40 2.04 -9.20 15.18
C GLY A 40 0.79 -8.74 15.94
N MET A 41 0.88 -7.56 16.53
CA MET A 41 -0.23 -6.92 17.27
C MET A 41 -1.48 -6.66 16.42
N LEU A 42 -1.34 -6.57 15.09
CA LEU A 42 -2.43 -6.35 14.14
C LEU A 42 -2.86 -7.64 13.41
N SER A 43 -2.48 -8.80 13.95
CA SER A 43 -2.70 -10.13 13.35
C SER A 43 -4.15 -10.35 12.88
N LYS A 44 -5.13 -10.11 13.75
CA LYS A 44 -6.56 -10.27 13.44
C LYS A 44 -6.97 -9.43 12.23
N HIS A 45 -6.66 -8.12 12.24
CA HIS A 45 -6.99 -7.21 11.15
C HIS A 45 -6.31 -7.61 9.84
N CYS A 46 -5.05 -8.05 9.90
CA CYS A 46 -4.32 -8.52 8.72
C CYS A 46 -4.94 -9.79 8.12
N LEU A 47 -5.32 -10.74 8.98
CA LEU A 47 -5.95 -12.00 8.57
C LEU A 47 -7.36 -11.77 8.02
N ASP A 48 -8.14 -10.88 8.63
CA ASP A 48 -9.49 -10.54 8.18
C ASP A 48 -9.47 -9.87 6.79
N ALA A 49 -8.54 -8.93 6.58
CA ALA A 49 -8.36 -8.22 5.30
C ALA A 49 -7.79 -9.11 4.18
N ALA A 50 -7.04 -10.16 4.54
CA ALA A 50 -6.40 -11.10 3.63
C ALA A 50 -5.54 -10.41 2.54
N PHE A 51 -4.67 -9.48 2.93
CA PHE A 51 -3.84 -8.68 2.02
C PHE A 51 -3.02 -9.50 1.03
N GLY A 52 -2.45 -10.64 1.44
CA GLY A 52 -1.71 -11.51 0.52
C GLY A 52 -2.58 -12.07 -0.62
N GLN A 53 -3.85 -12.39 -0.33
CA GLN A 53 -4.82 -12.80 -1.36
C GLN A 53 -5.13 -11.63 -2.30
N PHE A 54 -5.34 -10.44 -1.74
CA PHE A 54 -5.59 -9.24 -2.53
C PHE A 54 -4.43 -8.92 -3.48
N VAL A 55 -3.17 -8.91 -2.99
CA VAL A 55 -1.99 -8.64 -3.82
C VAL A 55 -1.86 -9.67 -4.94
N THR A 56 -2.14 -10.94 -4.66
CA THR A 56 -2.16 -12.00 -5.70
C THR A 56 -3.21 -11.71 -6.78
N ILE A 57 -4.43 -11.32 -6.37
CA ILE A 57 -5.52 -10.98 -7.30
C ILE A 57 -5.16 -9.71 -8.10
N LEU A 58 -4.63 -8.68 -7.44
CA LEU A 58 -4.22 -7.43 -8.07
C LEU A 58 -3.18 -7.67 -9.17
N LYS A 59 -2.10 -8.42 -8.87
CA LYS A 59 -1.06 -8.76 -9.85
C LYS A 59 -1.66 -9.52 -11.05
N TRP A 60 -2.57 -10.46 -10.81
CA TRP A 60 -3.23 -11.21 -11.89
C TRP A 60 -4.14 -10.33 -12.76
N VAL A 61 -4.99 -9.49 -12.15
CA VAL A 61 -5.88 -8.58 -12.87
C VAL A 61 -5.08 -7.55 -13.67
N ALA A 62 -4.04 -6.98 -13.06
CA ALA A 62 -3.18 -5.99 -13.70
C ALA A 62 -2.43 -6.58 -14.90
N TRP A 63 -1.86 -7.78 -14.76
CA TRP A 63 -1.27 -8.53 -15.89
C TRP A 63 -2.28 -8.74 -17.03
N LYS A 64 -3.52 -9.13 -16.70
CA LYS A 64 -4.59 -9.31 -17.70
C LYS A 64 -4.99 -8.04 -18.43
N ARG A 65 -4.76 -6.87 -17.81
CA ARG A 65 -5.19 -5.55 -18.27
C ARG A 65 -4.05 -4.66 -18.75
N ASP A 66 -2.85 -5.22 -18.88
CA ASP A 66 -1.65 -4.47 -19.28
C ASP A 66 -1.35 -3.27 -18.37
N VAL A 67 -1.58 -3.44 -17.07
CA VAL A 67 -1.24 -2.47 -16.02
C VAL A 67 0.03 -2.94 -15.32
N PHE A 68 1.03 -2.06 -15.25
CA PHE A 68 2.30 -2.37 -14.58
C PHE A 68 2.12 -2.43 -13.06
N VAL A 69 2.69 -3.43 -12.40
CA VAL A 69 2.70 -3.53 -10.93
C VAL A 69 4.10 -3.82 -10.45
N ALA A 70 4.60 -3.02 -9.52
CA ALA A 70 5.88 -3.26 -8.85
C ALA A 70 5.75 -3.15 -7.33
N GLU A 71 6.52 -3.98 -6.64
CA GLU A 71 6.75 -3.89 -5.21
C GLU A 71 7.96 -3.00 -4.96
N VAL A 72 7.84 -2.08 -4.00
CA VAL A 72 8.92 -1.16 -3.60
C VAL A 72 9.29 -1.38 -2.14
N ASP A 73 10.49 -0.97 -1.75
CA ASP A 73 10.92 -1.03 -0.35
C ASP A 73 9.87 -0.36 0.55
N LYS A 74 9.45 -1.06 1.60
CA LYS A 74 8.47 -0.60 2.60
C LYS A 74 9.11 0.26 3.69
N ASN A 75 10.43 0.24 3.82
CA ASN A 75 11.08 0.83 4.98
C ASN A 75 10.95 2.36 4.94
N TYR A 76 10.64 2.95 6.09
CA TYR A 76 10.58 4.41 6.29
C TYR A 76 9.54 5.16 5.45
N THR A 77 8.58 4.50 4.79
CA THR A 77 7.56 5.16 3.95
C THR A 77 6.75 6.21 4.72
N SER A 78 6.45 5.96 5.99
CA SER A 78 5.75 6.91 6.89
C SER A 78 6.68 7.93 7.58
N GLN A 79 7.98 7.83 7.36
CA GLN A 79 9.02 8.63 8.01
C GLN A 79 9.72 9.57 7.03
N ILE A 80 9.66 9.31 5.72
CA ILE A 80 10.27 10.16 4.71
C ILE A 80 9.27 11.21 4.22
N CYS A 81 9.74 12.44 4.02
CA CYS A 81 8.93 13.46 3.35
C CYS A 81 8.87 13.18 1.84
N PRO A 82 7.68 13.09 1.23
CA PRO A 82 7.56 12.86 -0.22
C PRO A 82 8.01 14.05 -1.07
N GLN A 83 8.13 15.24 -0.48
CA GLN A 83 8.49 16.48 -1.18
C GLN A 83 10.00 16.76 -1.17
N CYS A 84 10.67 16.61 -0.02
CA CYS A 84 12.10 16.94 0.13
C CYS A 84 12.98 15.75 0.55
N SER A 85 12.41 14.56 0.69
CA SER A 85 13.11 13.32 1.05
C SER A 85 13.76 13.29 2.44
N CYS A 86 13.61 14.32 3.27
CA CYS A 86 14.14 14.30 4.64
C CYS A 86 13.45 13.23 5.49
N GLU A 87 14.19 12.63 6.41
CA GLU A 87 13.61 11.76 7.43
C GLU A 87 13.00 12.62 8.55
N THR A 88 11.70 12.44 8.77
CA THR A 88 10.88 13.15 9.75
C THR A 88 10.67 12.33 11.04
N GLY A 89 11.36 11.20 11.17
CA GLY A 89 11.32 10.31 12.33
C GLY A 89 10.05 9.46 12.46
N LYS A 90 10.12 8.52 13.42
CA LYS A 90 9.03 7.60 13.78
C LYS A 90 7.83 8.36 14.32
N LYS A 91 6.64 7.94 13.88
CA LYS A 91 5.34 8.47 14.32
C LYS A 91 4.55 7.35 14.97
N THR A 92 3.86 7.67 16.05
CA THR A 92 2.89 6.75 16.66
C THR A 92 1.62 6.66 15.80
N LEU A 93 0.80 5.63 16.02
CA LEU A 93 -0.36 5.35 15.17
C LEU A 93 -1.42 6.46 15.20
N ASP A 94 -1.52 7.19 16.31
CA ASP A 94 -2.42 8.33 16.55
C ASP A 94 -2.03 9.60 15.78
N VAL A 95 -0.78 9.73 15.34
CA VAL A 95 -0.34 10.85 14.51
C VAL A 95 -0.86 10.65 13.09
N ARG A 96 -1.92 11.38 12.71
CA ARG A 96 -2.60 11.27 11.41
C ARG A 96 -2.12 12.28 10.37
N GLU A 97 -1.50 13.38 10.79
CA GLU A 97 -0.91 14.36 9.89
C GLU A 97 0.60 14.13 9.74
N HIS A 98 1.09 14.29 8.52
CA HIS A 98 2.50 14.43 8.21
C HIS A 98 2.78 15.91 8.05
N ILE A 99 3.70 16.45 8.86
CA ILE A 99 4.22 17.81 8.75
C ILE A 99 5.74 17.68 8.63
N CYS A 100 6.29 18.15 7.53
CA CYS A 100 7.73 18.14 7.31
C CYS A 100 8.40 19.37 7.96
N PRO A 101 9.34 19.19 8.90
CA PRO A 101 10.02 20.32 9.54
C PRO A 101 11.01 21.03 8.60
N GLU A 102 11.49 20.36 7.55
CA GLU A 102 12.50 20.90 6.63
C GLU A 102 11.88 21.76 5.52
N CYS A 103 10.77 21.31 4.90
CA CYS A 103 10.16 21.99 3.76
C CYS A 103 8.73 22.49 3.99
N GLY A 104 8.14 22.23 5.16
CA GLY A 104 6.78 22.65 5.50
C GLY A 104 5.66 21.87 4.79
N TYR A 105 5.96 20.80 4.06
CA TYR A 105 4.95 19.96 3.41
C TYR A 105 4.00 19.34 4.43
N THR A 106 2.69 19.50 4.21
CA THR A 106 1.64 18.98 5.11
C THR A 106 0.59 18.20 4.34
N THR A 107 0.27 17.00 4.82
CA THR A 107 -0.84 16.18 4.32
C THR A 107 -1.20 15.09 5.33
N HIS A 108 -2.21 14.28 5.06
CA HIS A 108 -2.49 13.10 5.86
C HIS A 108 -1.33 12.07 5.75
N ARG A 109 -0.89 11.49 6.85
CA ARG A 109 0.26 10.57 6.94
C ARG A 109 0.20 9.45 5.91
N ASP A 110 -0.95 8.80 5.77
CA ASP A 110 -1.12 7.68 4.83
C ASP A 110 -1.04 8.16 3.35
N VAL A 111 -1.38 9.42 3.05
CA VAL A 111 -1.19 10.04 1.72
C VAL A 111 0.29 10.33 1.48
N ALA A 112 1.00 10.86 2.47
CA ALA A 112 2.45 11.06 2.38
C ALA A 112 3.17 9.74 2.11
N SER A 113 2.85 8.67 2.84
CA SER A 113 3.39 7.33 2.60
C SER A 113 3.11 6.84 1.18
N ALA A 114 1.88 7.01 0.68
CA ALA A 114 1.51 6.63 -0.68
C ALA A 114 2.32 7.40 -1.75
N GLN A 115 2.62 8.68 -1.51
CA GLN A 115 3.47 9.47 -2.40
C GLN A 115 4.93 9.01 -2.35
N VAL A 116 5.47 8.63 -1.19
CA VAL A 116 6.82 8.03 -1.09
C VAL A 116 6.88 6.72 -1.89
N ILE A 117 5.87 5.85 -1.74
CA ILE A 117 5.74 4.60 -2.49
C ILE A 117 5.69 4.88 -4.00
N ARG A 118 4.88 5.86 -4.44
CA ARG A 118 4.82 6.29 -5.84
C ARG A 118 6.18 6.75 -6.33
N ASN A 119 6.86 7.64 -5.60
CA ASN A 119 8.16 8.18 -6.01
C ASN A 119 9.22 7.08 -6.15
N ARG A 120 9.24 6.10 -5.24
CA ARG A 120 10.10 4.90 -5.36
C ARG A 120 9.70 4.03 -6.54
N GLY A 121 8.40 3.91 -6.81
CA GLY A 121 7.87 3.16 -7.93
C GLY A 121 8.30 3.72 -9.28
N LEU A 122 8.28 5.04 -9.41
CA LEU A 122 8.65 5.73 -10.64
C LEU A 122 10.11 5.44 -11.05
N THR A 123 11.03 5.21 -10.09
CA THR A 123 12.42 4.84 -10.43
C THR A 123 12.55 3.43 -11.02
N HIS A 124 11.48 2.63 -11.04
CA HIS A 124 11.43 1.34 -11.75
C HIS A 124 10.93 1.47 -13.19
N LEU A 125 10.44 2.64 -13.60
CA LEU A 125 9.95 2.90 -14.96
C LEU A 125 11.00 3.55 -15.88
N ASP A 126 12.09 4.07 -15.29
CA ASP A 126 13.25 4.62 -15.98
C ASP A 126 14.23 3.51 -16.42
#